data_AF-A0A397E3N4-F1
#
_entry.id   AF-A0A397E3N4-F1
#
_cell.length_a   1.000
_cell.length_b   1.000
_cell.length_c   1.000
_cell.angle_alpha   90.00
_cell.angle_beta   90.00
_cell.angle_gamma   90.00
#
_symmetry.space_group_name_H-M   'P 1'
#
loop_
_entity.id
_entity.type
_entity.pdbx_description
1 polymer ?
#
loop_
_entity_poly.entity_id
_entity_poly.type
_entity_poly.pdbx_seq_one_letter_code
_entity_poly.pdbx_strand_id
1 'polypeptide(L)'
;MFLISTRHFVGIVRNATVIKSCLHRFCDKCLNECLRSGIKECPSCRAVIGPKRSSLRRDETFDKLVATIYPDLERYEAAEDERIASANTPKRLHHDDNPMSPSGKRAKATAQVGVRAIHLLSFHVIVV
;
A
#
# COMPACT_ATOMS: atom_id res chain seq x y z
N MET A 1 12.58 14.99 -0.33
CA MET A 1 11.98 14.78 -1.67
C MET A 1 12.18 13.33 -2.09
N PHE A 2 11.35 12.42 -1.59
CA PHE A 2 11.23 11.06 -2.13
C PHE A 2 9.74 10.70 -2.05
N LEU A 3 8.95 11.36 -2.89
CA LEU A 3 7.56 10.98 -3.10
C LEU A 3 7.56 9.81 -4.08
N ILE A 4 8.05 8.63 -3.64
CA ILE A 4 7.55 7.39 -4.24
C ILE A 4 6.10 7.37 -3.78
N SER A 5 5.23 7.95 -4.60
CA SER A 5 3.83 8.20 -4.28
C SER A 5 3.27 6.94 -3.66
N THR A 6 2.86 7.04 -2.39
CA THR A 6 2.41 5.93 -1.53
C THR A 6 1.23 5.15 -2.13
N ARG A 7 0.68 5.64 -3.24
CA ARG A 7 -0.31 4.97 -4.08
C ARG A 7 0.25 3.89 -5.02
N HIS A 8 1.55 3.83 -5.27
CA HIS A 8 2.12 2.89 -6.27
C HIS A 8 2.10 1.41 -5.84
N PHE A 9 1.83 1.11 -4.58
CA PHE A 9 1.84 -0.26 -4.06
C PHE A 9 0.48 -0.75 -3.54
N VAL A 10 -0.58 0.06 -3.68
CA VAL A 10 -1.91 -0.28 -3.17
C VAL A 10 -2.77 -0.71 -4.36
N GLY A 11 -3.19 -1.96 -4.39
CA GLY A 11 -3.99 -2.55 -5.48
C GLY A 11 -3.55 -3.96 -5.87
N ILE A 12 -4.23 -4.57 -6.84
CA ILE A 12 -3.86 -5.91 -7.32
C ILE A 12 -2.63 -5.79 -8.23
N VAL A 13 -1.65 -6.68 -8.05
CA VAL A 13 -0.43 -6.68 -8.85
C VAL A 13 -0.75 -7.05 -10.30
N ARG A 14 -0.47 -6.12 -11.22
CA ARG A 14 -0.57 -6.31 -12.66
C ARG A 14 0.82 -6.39 -13.27
N ASN A 15 1.00 -7.20 -14.31
CA ASN A 15 2.26 -7.29 -15.05
C ASN A 15 3.40 -7.63 -14.09
N ALA A 16 3.28 -8.76 -13.41
CA ALA A 16 4.12 -9.13 -12.30
C ALA A 16 5.59 -9.30 -12.73
N THR A 17 6.48 -8.61 -12.01
CA THR A 17 7.93 -8.77 -12.08
C THR A 17 8.43 -9.26 -10.73
N VAL A 18 9.28 -10.29 -10.76
CA VAL A 18 9.87 -10.95 -9.59
C VAL A 18 11.35 -10.61 -9.52
N ILE A 19 11.83 -10.32 -8.31
CA ILE A 19 13.25 -10.22 -8.00
C ILE A 19 13.76 -11.64 -7.73
N LYS A 20 14.69 -12.15 -8.56
CA LYS A 20 15.13 -13.56 -8.48
C LYS A 20 15.83 -13.91 -7.17
N SER A 21 16.47 -12.95 -6.50
CA SER A 21 17.21 -13.21 -5.25
C SER A 21 16.31 -13.41 -4.03
N CYS A 22 15.09 -12.87 -4.02
CA CYS A 22 14.20 -12.94 -2.86
C CYS A 22 12.76 -13.33 -3.19
N LEU A 23 12.46 -13.59 -4.46
CA LEU A 23 11.15 -14.02 -4.99
C LEU A 23 9.96 -13.09 -4.68
N HIS A 24 10.20 -11.89 -4.18
CA HIS A 24 9.15 -10.89 -4.02
C HIS A 24 8.66 -10.38 -5.38
N ARG A 25 7.33 -10.22 -5.45
CA ARG A 25 6.57 -9.92 -6.65
C ARG A 25 6.02 -8.50 -6.58
N PHE A 26 6.16 -7.76 -7.67
CA PHE A 26 5.72 -6.38 -7.79
C PHE A 26 5.11 -6.14 -9.17
N CYS A 27 4.31 -5.09 -9.31
CA CYS A 27 3.99 -4.58 -10.64
C CYS A 27 5.27 -4.06 -11.30
N ASP A 28 5.45 -4.37 -12.59
CA ASP A 28 6.64 -3.98 -13.33
C ASP A 28 6.90 -2.46 -13.30
N LYS A 29 5.85 -1.66 -13.50
CA LYS A 29 5.94 -0.20 -13.41
C LYS A 29 6.42 0.26 -12.04
N CYS A 30 5.89 -0.33 -10.99
CA CYS A 30 6.15 0.04 -9.60
C CYS A 30 7.59 -0.29 -9.20
N LEU A 31 8.06 -1.49 -9.54
CA LEU A 31 9.44 -1.89 -9.28
C LEU A 31 10.42 -1.04 -10.09
N ASN A 32 10.14 -0.80 -11.38
CA ASN A 32 10.99 0.04 -12.21
C ASN A 32 11.07 1.48 -11.69
N GLU A 33 9.95 2.06 -11.23
CA GLU A 33 9.94 3.41 -10.64
C GLU A 33 10.80 3.49 -9.38
N CYS A 34 10.70 2.50 -8.49
CA CYS A 34 11.59 2.43 -7.32
C CYS A 34 13.06 2.32 -7.72
N LEU A 35 13.38 1.47 -8.71
CA LEU A 35 14.76 1.28 -9.17
C LEU A 35 15.35 2.51 -9.89
N ARG A 36 14.50 3.41 -10.43
CA ARG A 36 14.91 4.69 -11.02
C ARG A 36 15.38 5.70 -9.97
N SER A 37 14.94 5.55 -8.72
CA SER A 37 15.40 6.37 -7.60
C SER A 37 16.86 6.08 -7.19
N GLY A 38 17.50 5.10 -7.83
CA GLY A 38 18.90 4.74 -7.61
C GLY A 38 19.12 3.66 -6.53
N ILE A 39 18.10 3.34 -5.73
CA ILE A 39 18.14 2.29 -4.72
C ILE A 39 18.05 0.92 -5.40
N LYS A 40 19.05 0.07 -5.20
CA LYS A 40 19.12 -1.30 -5.77
C LYS A 40 18.80 -2.36 -4.72
N GLU A 41 17.70 -2.15 -4.01
CA GLU A 41 17.22 -3.03 -2.95
C GLU A 41 15.75 -3.37 -3.16
N CYS A 42 15.36 -4.57 -2.73
CA CYS A 42 13.97 -5.01 -2.75
C CYS A 42 13.10 -4.11 -1.86
N PRO A 43 11.99 -3.53 -2.35
CA PRO A 43 11.10 -2.70 -1.55
C PRO A 43 10.52 -3.40 -0.30
N SER A 44 10.34 -4.72 -0.35
CA SER A 44 9.73 -5.49 0.74
C SER A 44 10.72 -5.97 1.79
N CYS A 45 11.90 -6.45 1.38
CA CYS A 45 12.85 -7.13 2.28
C CYS A 45 14.27 -6.55 2.26
N ARG A 46 14.51 -5.50 1.47
CA ARG A 46 15.81 -4.82 1.32
C ARG A 46 16.95 -5.70 0.79
N ALA A 47 16.67 -6.93 0.35
CA ALA A 47 17.64 -7.76 -0.35
C ALA A 47 18.21 -7.02 -1.57
N VAL A 48 19.53 -7.09 -1.76
CA VAL A 48 20.22 -6.42 -2.86
C VAL A 48 19.76 -7.00 -4.21
N ILE A 49 19.44 -6.11 -5.13
CA ILE A 49 19.06 -6.44 -6.50
C ILE A 49 20.32 -6.32 -7.36
N GLY A 50 20.70 -7.42 -8.03
CA GLY A 50 21.86 -7.42 -8.90
C GLY A 50 21.76 -6.35 -10.02
N PRO A 51 22.89 -5.79 -10.47
CA PRO A 51 22.92 -4.62 -11.38
C PRO A 51 22.40 -4.92 -12.79
N LYS A 52 22.36 -6.20 -13.18
CA LYS A 52 21.91 -6.64 -14.51
C LYS A 52 20.40 -6.81 -14.51
N ARG A 53 19.74 -6.52 -15.64
CA ARG A 53 18.30 -6.80 -15.87
C ARG A 53 17.94 -8.27 -15.62
N SER A 54 18.90 -9.18 -15.77
CA SER A 54 18.72 -10.61 -15.47
C SER A 54 18.42 -10.94 -14.00
N SER A 55 18.58 -9.98 -13.07
CA SER A 55 18.15 -10.11 -11.67
C SER A 55 16.62 -10.07 -11.52
N LEU A 56 15.91 -9.62 -12.55
CA LEU A 56 14.46 -9.53 -12.63
C LEU A 56 13.90 -10.55 -13.62
N ARG A 57 12.67 -11.01 -13.41
CA ARG A 57 11.93 -11.92 -14.29
C ARG A 57 10.45 -11.55 -14.32
N ARG A 58 9.81 -11.59 -15.49
CA ARG A 58 8.35 -11.48 -15.60
C ARG A 58 7.69 -12.80 -15.22
N ASP A 59 6.58 -12.71 -14.49
CA ASP A 59 5.80 -13.88 -14.09
C ASP A 59 4.41 -13.87 -14.73
N GLU A 60 4.38 -14.36 -15.96
CA GLU A 60 3.14 -14.48 -16.74
C GLU A 60 2.17 -15.52 -16.14
N THR A 61 2.67 -16.49 -15.37
CA THR A 61 1.82 -17.49 -14.72
C THR A 61 0.98 -16.83 -13.64
N PHE A 62 1.59 -15.97 -12.82
CA PHE A 62 0.86 -15.18 -11.85
C PHE A 62 -0.13 -14.23 -12.54
N ASP A 63 0.27 -13.56 -13.62
CA ASP A 63 -0.62 -12.67 -14.37
C ASP A 63 -1.86 -13.42 -14.91
N LYS A 64 -1.68 -14.64 -15.42
CA LYS A 64 -2.78 -15.51 -15.87
C LYS A 64 -3.69 -15.95 -14.73
N LEU A 65 -3.11 -16.26 -13.58
CA LEU A 65 -3.89 -16.61 -12.38
C LEU A 65 -4.76 -15.44 -11.94
N VAL A 66 -4.19 -14.23 -11.86
CA VAL A 66 -4.94 -13.00 -11.54
C VAL A 66 -6.08 -12.78 -12.54
N ALA A 67 -5.82 -12.92 -13.84
CA ALA A 67 -6.85 -12.77 -14.87
C ALA A 67 -7.96 -13.82 -14.79
N THR A 68 -7.65 -15.02 -14.28
CA THR A 68 -8.63 -16.10 -14.10
C THR A 68 -9.54 -15.84 -12.89
N ILE A 69 -8.97 -15.36 -11.79
CA ILE A 69 -9.71 -15.07 -10.55
C ILE A 69 -10.49 -13.76 -10.68
N TYR A 70 -9.91 -12.76 -11.34
CA TYR A 70 -10.45 -11.42 -11.51
C TYR A 70 -10.53 -11.06 -13.00
N PRO A 71 -11.50 -11.61 -13.74
CA PRO A 71 -11.63 -11.36 -15.18
C PRO A 71 -11.93 -9.89 -15.51
N ASP A 72 -12.63 -9.18 -14.62
CA ASP A 72 -12.85 -7.74 -14.68
C ASP A 72 -12.18 -7.05 -13.48
N LEU A 73 -10.89 -6.82 -13.62
CA LEU A 73 -10.05 -6.28 -12.56
C LEU A 73 -10.37 -4.81 -12.23
N GLU A 74 -10.77 -4.04 -13.24
CA GLU A 74 -11.12 -2.62 -13.06
C GLU A 74 -12.40 -2.46 -12.24
N ARG A 75 -13.43 -3.25 -12.55
CA ARG A 75 -14.64 -3.29 -11.73
C ARG A 75 -14.37 -3.70 -10.30
N TYR A 76 -13.50 -4.69 -10.09
CA TYR A 76 -13.16 -5.17 -8.76
C TYR A 76 -12.44 -4.09 -7.93
N GLU A 77 -11.42 -3.44 -8.51
CA GLU A 77 -10.68 -2.38 -7.82
C GLU A 77 -11.56 -1.17 -7.53
N ALA A 78 -12.45 -0.77 -8.45
CA ALA A 78 -13.39 0.33 -8.21
C ALA A 78 -14.37 0.03 -7.05
N ALA A 79 -14.91 -1.19 -7.00
CA ALA A 79 -15.79 -1.61 -5.92
C ALA A 79 -15.06 -1.66 -4.56
N GLU A 80 -13.79 -2.10 -4.55
CA GLU A 80 -12.99 -2.12 -3.33
C GLU A 80 -12.62 -0.70 -2.87
N ASP A 81 -12.28 0.20 -3.78
CA ASP A 81 -12.04 1.62 -3.47
C ASP A 81 -13.29 2.29 -2.86
N GLU A 82 -14.49 2.00 -3.39
CA GLU A 82 -15.76 2.47 -2.82
C GLU A 82 -16.02 1.90 -1.41
N ARG A 83 -15.75 0.61 -1.21
CA ARG A 83 -15.88 -0.06 0.09
C ARG A 83 -14.91 0.52 1.13
N ILE A 84 -13.67 0.82 0.72
CA ILE A 84 -12.67 1.46 1.58
C ILE A 84 -13.09 2.90 1.89
N ALA A 85 -13.58 3.66 0.91
CA ALA A 85 -14.03 5.04 1.10
C ALA A 85 -15.19 5.11 2.12
N SER A 86 -16.19 4.25 1.97
CA SER A 86 -17.33 4.19 2.90
C SER A 86 -16.91 3.79 4.32
N ALA A 87 -15.97 2.85 4.47
CA ALA A 87 -15.44 2.43 5.77
C ALA A 87 -14.59 3.50 6.49
N ASN A 88 -13.94 4.40 5.74
CA ASN A 88 -13.12 5.48 6.30
C ASN A 88 -13.92 6.74 6.65
N THR A 89 -15.23 6.77 6.40
CA THR A 89 -16.08 7.88 6.82
C THR A 89 -15.97 8.05 8.34
N PRO A 90 -15.54 9.21 8.85
CA PRO A 90 -15.49 9.41 10.29
C PRO A 90 -16.92 9.28 10.82
N LYS A 91 -17.19 8.23 11.61
CA LYS A 91 -18.40 8.20 12.43
C LYS A 91 -18.29 9.41 13.34
N ARG A 92 -19.02 10.48 13.01
CA ARG A 92 -19.28 11.57 13.96
C ARG A 92 -19.96 10.92 15.15
N LEU A 93 -19.20 10.68 16.22
CA LEU A 93 -19.79 10.38 17.51
C LEU A 93 -20.74 11.54 17.79
N HIS A 94 -22.04 11.26 17.90
CA HIS A 94 -23.00 12.24 18.38
C HIS A 94 -22.51 12.67 19.76
N HIS A 95 -22.16 13.95 19.88
CA HIS A 95 -21.88 14.55 21.18
C HIS A 95 -23.26 14.87 21.76
N ASP A 96 -23.70 14.07 22.73
CA ASP A 96 -24.86 14.42 23.54
C ASP A 96 -24.47 15.65 24.38
N ASP A 97 -25.04 16.80 24.04
CA ASP A 97 -24.83 18.06 24.76
C ASP A 97 -25.45 17.96 26.17
N ASN A 98 -24.61 17.76 27.19
CA ASN A 98 -24.97 17.99 28.59
C ASN A 98 -24.12 19.14 29.17
N PRO A 99 -24.71 20.21 29.74
CA PRO A 99 -23.95 21.39 30.13
C PRO A 99 -23.39 21.32 31.58
N MET A 100 -22.27 22.03 31.75
CA MET A 100 -21.61 22.51 33.00
C MET A 100 -20.57 21.55 33.61
N SER A 101 -19.29 21.90 33.82
CA SER A 101 -18.77 23.03 34.63
C SER A 101 -17.24 23.29 34.41
N PRO A 102 -16.66 24.42 34.90
CA PRO A 102 -15.44 25.04 34.33
C PRO A 102 -14.17 24.95 35.20
N SER A 103 -12.99 24.87 34.56
CA SER A 103 -11.74 25.60 34.92
C SER A 103 -10.50 25.01 34.24
N GLY A 104 -9.69 25.83 33.55
CA GLY A 104 -8.30 25.46 33.23
C GLY A 104 -7.68 26.00 31.92
N LYS A 105 -7.16 27.23 31.98
CA LYS A 105 -5.95 27.77 31.31
C LYS A 105 -5.50 27.20 29.92
N ARG A 106 -5.87 27.94 28.87
CA ARG A 106 -5.21 28.28 27.56
C ARG A 106 -3.89 27.56 27.16
N ALA A 107 -3.90 26.87 26.01
CA ALA A 107 -2.79 26.88 25.02
C ALA A 107 -3.25 26.37 23.63
N LYS A 108 -2.58 26.86 22.58
CA LYS A 108 -2.92 26.76 21.15
C LYS A 108 -3.00 25.34 20.61
N ALA A 109 -3.97 25.12 19.71
CA ALA A 109 -4.11 23.92 18.90
C ALA A 109 -2.81 23.59 18.15
N THR A 110 -2.29 22.39 18.38
CA THR A 110 -1.44 21.69 17.43
C THR A 110 -2.20 20.43 17.03
N ALA A 111 -2.63 20.39 15.76
CA ALA A 111 -3.26 19.23 15.19
C ALA A 111 -2.23 18.10 15.18
N GLN A 112 -2.33 17.21 16.16
CA GLN A 112 -1.60 15.96 16.19
C GLN A 112 -2.17 15.12 15.06
N VAL A 113 -1.48 15.13 13.91
CA VAL A 113 -1.71 14.15 12.85
C VAL A 113 -1.34 12.80 13.47
N GLY A 114 -2.36 12.12 13.99
CA GLY A 114 -2.26 10.78 14.52
C GLY A 114 -1.68 9.89 13.44
N VAL A 115 -0.40 9.56 13.58
CA VAL A 115 0.26 8.48 12.88
C VAL A 115 -0.59 7.25 13.16
N ARG A 116 -1.33 6.81 12.14
CA ARG A 116 -2.29 5.72 12.25
C ARG A 116 -1.56 4.50 12.79
N ALA A 117 -1.95 4.09 14.00
CA ALA A 117 -1.80 2.74 14.48
C ALA A 117 -2.56 1.82 13.52
N ILE A 118 -1.91 1.43 12.42
CA ILE A 118 -2.27 0.21 11.68
C ILE A 118 -1.41 -0.88 12.31
N HIS A 119 -1.85 -1.28 13.50
CA HIS A 119 -1.28 -2.41 14.21
C HIS A 119 -1.49 -3.64 13.31
N LEU A 120 -0.38 -4.16 12.78
CA LEU A 120 -0.09 -5.59 12.76
C LEU A 120 -1.29 -6.47 12.39
N LEU A 121 -1.75 -6.40 11.15
CA LEU A 121 -2.51 -7.50 10.54
C LEU A 121 -1.77 -7.91 9.27
N SER A 122 -0.86 -8.85 9.49
CA SER A 122 -0.42 -9.84 8.52
C SER A 122 0.25 -9.29 7.26
N PHE A 123 1.52 -8.87 7.41
CA PHE A 123 2.54 -9.15 6.40
C PHE A 123 2.78 -10.68 6.30
N HIS A 124 1.72 -11.46 6.05
CA HIS A 124 1.86 -12.67 5.27
C HIS A 124 1.65 -12.21 3.83
N VAL A 125 2.78 -11.85 3.22
CA VAL A 125 2.96 -11.97 1.79
C VAL A 125 2.31 -13.30 1.40
N ILE A 126 1.26 -13.26 0.58
CA ILE A 126 0.78 -14.44 -0.12
C ILE A 126 1.91 -14.80 -1.09
N VAL A 127 2.90 -15.52 -0.58
CA VAL A 127 3.87 -16.29 -1.32
C VAL A 127 3.19 -17.61 -1.58
N VAL A 128 2.63 -17.74 -2.78
CA VAL A 128 2.69 -19.01 -3.49
C VAL A 128 3.79 -18.87 -4.52
#